data_AF-A0A943CL95-F1
#
_entry.id   AF-A0A943CL95-F1
#
_cell.length_a   1.000
_cell.length_b   1.000
_cell.length_c   1.000
_cell.angle_alpha   90.00
_cell.angle_beta   90.00
_cell.angle_gamma   90.00
#
_symmetry.space_group_name_H-M   'P 1'
#
loop_
_entity.id
_entity.type
_entity.pdbx_description
1 polymer ?
#
loop_
_entity_poly.entity_id
_entity_poly.type
_entity_poly.pdbx_seq_one_letter_code
_entity_poly.pdbx_strand_id
1 'polypeptide(L)'
;MCLAYQSGKYSILSYEDAENIAFDAIHGPNNANAVVLGKYGDGGPTAYTSVAKDMDAQYFQLDNWDELAARYSDDEIWKINEKFLDIQTSSGREIYLSHNPEDYLGKGQFYSRELQYLLDNGYKFVDEGGIWYAVR
;
A
#
# COMPACT_ATOMS: atom_id res chain seq x y z
N MET A 1 -9.24 36.81 -13.76
CA MET A 1 -9.05 35.67 -14.67
C MET A 1 -9.31 34.41 -13.85
N CYS A 2 -10.51 33.85 -13.92
CA CYS A 2 -10.86 32.65 -13.17
C CYS A 2 -10.23 31.44 -13.85
N LEU A 3 -9.42 30.68 -13.12
CA LEU A 3 -8.91 29.39 -13.57
C LEU A 3 -10.09 28.41 -13.58
N ALA A 4 -10.38 27.84 -14.75
CA ALA A 4 -11.40 26.82 -14.91
C ALA A 4 -10.99 25.56 -14.13
N TYR A 5 -11.82 25.16 -13.16
CA TYR A 5 -11.73 23.88 -12.48
C TYR A 5 -12.12 22.78 -13.49
N GLN A 6 -11.16 22.07 -14.05
CA GLN A 6 -11.44 20.90 -14.90
C GLN A 6 -11.87 19.72 -14.04
N SER A 7 -13.13 19.73 -13.60
CA SER A 7 -13.84 18.54 -13.17
C SER A 7 -14.25 17.77 -14.43
N GLY A 8 -13.55 16.68 -14.79
CA GLY A 8 -14.02 15.83 -15.90
C GLY A 8 -13.04 14.85 -16.56
N LYS A 9 -11.79 14.70 -16.09
CA LYS A 9 -10.85 13.74 -16.70
C LYS A 9 -10.95 12.31 -16.13
N TYR A 10 -11.24 12.19 -14.84
CA TYR A 10 -11.17 10.92 -14.12
C TYR A 10 -12.55 10.48 -13.60
N SER A 11 -12.80 9.18 -13.64
CA SER A 11 -13.98 8.56 -13.03
C SER A 11 -13.85 8.50 -11.50
N ILE A 12 -14.97 8.33 -10.81
CA ILE A 12 -15.00 8.06 -9.38
C ILE A 12 -14.99 6.53 -9.21
N LEU A 13 -14.05 6.02 -8.41
CA LEU A 13 -13.98 4.64 -7.98
C LEU A 13 -14.89 4.46 -6.76
N SER A 14 -15.82 3.50 -6.85
CA SER A 14 -16.67 3.14 -5.72
C SER A 14 -15.86 2.42 -4.65
N TYR A 15 -16.30 2.48 -3.39
CA TYR A 15 -15.61 1.76 -2.31
C TYR A 15 -15.71 0.24 -2.46
N GLU A 16 -16.81 -0.26 -3.02
CA GLU A 16 -17.01 -1.69 -3.31
C GLU A 16 -16.03 -2.16 -4.40
N ASP A 17 -15.89 -1.40 -5.48
CA ASP A 17 -14.89 -1.72 -6.51
C ASP A 17 -13.47 -1.62 -5.96
N ALA A 18 -13.18 -0.61 -5.14
CA ALA A 18 -11.86 -0.45 -4.51
C ALA A 18 -11.52 -1.64 -3.59
N GLU A 19 -12.50 -2.15 -2.84
CA GLU A 19 -12.34 -3.33 -1.98
C GLU A 19 -12.11 -4.60 -2.80
N ASN A 20 -12.89 -4.81 -3.86
CA ASN A 20 -12.71 -5.96 -4.76
C ASN A 20 -11.32 -5.94 -5.41
N ILE A 21 -10.89 -4.79 -5.94
CA ILE A 21 -9.55 -4.63 -6.53
C ILE A 21 -8.47 -4.84 -5.47
N ALA A 22 -8.66 -4.32 -4.26
CA ALA A 22 -7.72 -4.52 -3.16
C ALA A 22 -7.57 -6.00 -2.80
N PHE A 23 -8.67 -6.76 -2.79
CA PHE A 23 -8.64 -8.19 -2.52
C PHE A 23 -7.88 -8.96 -3.61
N ASP A 24 -8.15 -8.65 -4.89
CA ASP A 24 -7.46 -9.25 -6.03
C ASP A 24 -5.95 -8.89 -6.07
N ALA A 25 -5.58 -7.74 -5.52
CA ALA A 25 -4.20 -7.25 -5.43
C ALA A 25 -3.41 -7.85 -4.25
N ILE A 26 -4.02 -8.73 -3.44
CA ILE A 26 -3.32 -9.46 -2.37
C ILE A 26 -2.63 -10.68 -2.98
N HIS A 27 -1.31 -10.69 -2.93
CA HIS A 27 -0.50 -11.83 -3.33
C HIS A 27 0.19 -12.48 -2.13
N GLY A 28 0.65 -13.73 -2.31
CA GLY A 28 1.25 -14.56 -1.26
C GLY A 28 0.29 -15.62 -0.72
N PRO A 29 0.69 -16.41 0.29
CA PRO A 29 -0.16 -17.46 0.85
C PRO A 29 -1.38 -16.88 1.58
N ASN A 30 -2.55 -17.50 1.40
CA ASN A 30 -3.79 -17.09 2.08
C ASN A 30 -3.67 -17.17 3.62
N ASN A 31 -2.88 -18.13 4.10
CA ASN A 31 -2.65 -18.40 5.52
C ASN A 31 -1.40 -17.73 6.09
N ALA A 32 -0.77 -16.79 5.37
CA ALA A 32 0.35 -16.02 5.91
C ALA A 32 -0.08 -15.32 7.22
N ASN A 33 0.82 -15.12 8.17
CA ASN A 33 0.54 -14.33 9.38
C ASN A 33 0.97 -12.87 9.24
N ALA A 34 1.70 -12.56 8.18
CA ALA A 34 2.36 -11.28 7.97
C ALA A 34 2.05 -10.70 6.59
N VAL A 35 2.24 -9.38 6.48
CA VAL A 35 2.23 -8.63 5.24
C VAL A 35 3.47 -7.73 5.18
N VAL A 36 4.06 -7.59 3.99
CA VAL A 36 5.20 -6.70 3.77
C VAL A 36 4.81 -5.53 2.88
N LEU A 37 5.08 -4.32 3.36
CA LEU A 37 4.92 -3.07 2.63
C LEU A 37 6.29 -2.51 2.22
N GLY A 38 6.28 -1.66 1.21
CA GLY A 38 7.48 -0.97 0.78
C GLY A 38 7.27 -0.14 -0.44
N LYS A 39 8.26 0.70 -0.74
CA LYS A 39 8.25 1.45 -1.99
C LYS A 39 8.29 0.48 -3.18
N TYR A 40 7.42 0.71 -4.15
CA TYR A 40 7.54 0.09 -5.46
C TYR A 40 8.89 0.42 -6.11
N GLY A 41 9.55 -0.60 -6.64
CA GLY A 41 10.88 -0.49 -7.24
C GLY A 41 11.19 -1.70 -8.13
N ASP A 42 12.44 -1.82 -8.56
CA ASP A 42 12.85 -2.69 -9.68
C ASP A 42 12.85 -4.21 -9.39
N GLY A 43 12.21 -4.66 -8.30
CA GLY A 43 12.18 -6.08 -7.93
C GLY A 43 13.52 -6.63 -7.41
N GLY A 44 14.42 -5.76 -6.95
CA GLY A 44 15.68 -6.15 -6.31
C GLY A 44 15.50 -6.92 -4.99
N PRO A 45 16.59 -7.37 -4.35
CA PRO A 45 16.51 -8.17 -3.12
C PRO A 45 15.89 -7.42 -1.94
N THR A 46 15.96 -6.09 -1.91
CA THR A 46 15.30 -5.24 -0.90
C THR A 46 13.90 -4.79 -1.31
N ALA A 47 13.43 -5.19 -2.50
CA ALA A 47 12.06 -4.90 -2.90
C ALA A 47 11.09 -5.66 -1.99
N TYR A 48 9.99 -5.00 -1.64
CA TYR A 48 9.02 -5.56 -0.71
C TYR A 48 8.45 -6.90 -1.18
N THR A 49 8.32 -7.12 -2.50
CA THR A 49 7.87 -8.40 -3.08
C THR A 49 8.87 -9.53 -2.87
N SER A 50 10.18 -9.25 -2.89
CA SER A 50 11.24 -10.22 -2.60
C SER A 50 11.23 -10.56 -1.11
N VAL A 51 11.20 -9.54 -0.25
CA VAL A 51 11.13 -9.71 1.21
C VAL A 51 9.87 -10.47 1.61
N ALA A 52 8.72 -10.17 1.01
CA ALA A 52 7.48 -10.90 1.27
C ALA A 52 7.59 -12.38 0.92
N LYS A 53 8.18 -12.71 -0.24
CA LYS A 53 8.39 -14.10 -0.65
C LYS A 53 9.34 -14.84 0.29
N ASP A 54 10.42 -14.20 0.71
CA ASP A 54 11.38 -14.79 1.65
C ASP A 54 10.77 -15.03 3.03
N MET A 55 9.78 -14.21 3.43
CA MET A 55 9.05 -14.32 4.70
C MET A 55 7.77 -15.18 4.62
N ASP A 56 7.42 -15.72 3.45
CA ASP A 56 6.12 -16.37 3.19
C ASP A 56 4.91 -15.48 3.59
N ALA A 57 5.07 -14.17 3.36
CA ALA A 57 4.15 -13.11 3.74
C ALA A 57 3.30 -12.63 2.55
N GLN A 58 2.19 -11.97 2.86
CA GLN A 58 1.39 -11.28 1.86
C GLN A 58 2.04 -9.97 1.42
N TYR A 59 1.68 -9.51 0.22
CA TYR A 59 2.08 -8.19 -0.27
C TYR A 59 1.05 -7.66 -1.27
N PHE A 60 1.09 -6.34 -1.47
CA PHE A 60 0.21 -5.65 -2.42
C PHE A 60 0.86 -5.53 -3.79
N GLN A 61 0.18 -5.95 -4.86
CA GLN A 61 0.62 -5.70 -6.22
C GLN A 61 -0.58 -5.48 -7.15
N LEU A 62 -0.56 -4.37 -7.89
CA LEU A 62 -1.54 -4.07 -8.93
C LEU A 62 -0.95 -4.36 -10.31
N ASP A 63 -1.37 -5.45 -10.94
CA ASP A 63 -0.92 -5.82 -12.29
C ASP A 63 -1.52 -4.92 -13.39
N ASN A 64 -2.67 -4.27 -13.12
CA ASN A 64 -3.40 -3.42 -14.06
C ASN A 64 -3.26 -1.91 -13.79
N TRP A 65 -2.13 -1.49 -13.19
CA TRP A 65 -1.88 -0.10 -12.81
C TRP A 65 -2.14 0.91 -13.93
N ASP A 66 -1.61 0.67 -15.14
CA ASP A 66 -1.72 1.60 -16.26
C ASP A 66 -3.19 1.84 -16.68
N GLU A 67 -4.02 0.80 -16.61
CA GLU A 67 -5.45 0.91 -16.94
C GLU A 67 -6.20 1.72 -15.87
N LEU A 68 -5.88 1.49 -14.59
CA LEU A 68 -6.45 2.23 -13.48
C LEU A 68 -6.03 3.70 -13.53
N ALA A 69 -4.74 3.99 -13.74
CA ALA A 69 -4.19 5.34 -13.82
C ALA A 69 -4.69 6.14 -15.04
N ALA A 70 -5.11 5.46 -16.11
CA ALA A 70 -5.77 6.09 -17.25
C ALA A 70 -7.21 6.54 -16.92
N ARG A 71 -7.88 5.86 -15.99
CA ARG A 71 -9.32 6.05 -15.68
C ARG A 71 -9.57 6.84 -14.41
N TYR A 72 -8.76 6.64 -13.38
CA TYR A 72 -8.94 7.17 -12.04
C TYR A 72 -7.79 8.12 -11.67
N SER A 73 -8.07 9.09 -10.80
CA SER A 73 -7.01 9.92 -10.23
C SER A 73 -6.24 9.14 -9.16
N ASP A 74 -5.06 9.64 -8.78
CA ASP A 74 -4.26 9.05 -7.71
C ASP A 74 -5.03 8.92 -6.38
N ASP A 75 -5.91 9.89 -6.07
CA ASP A 75 -6.75 9.85 -4.86
C ASP A 75 -7.86 8.78 -4.95
N GLU A 76 -8.34 8.47 -6.16
CA GLU A 76 -9.32 7.41 -6.36
C GLU A 76 -8.64 6.04 -6.30
N ILE A 77 -7.44 5.89 -6.88
CA ILE A 77 -6.61 4.68 -6.75
C ILE A 77 -6.17 4.47 -5.31
N TRP A 78 -5.91 5.55 -4.56
CA TRP A 78 -5.56 5.47 -3.13
C TRP A 78 -6.59 4.71 -2.29
N LYS A 79 -7.88 4.75 -2.65
CA LYS A 79 -8.92 3.97 -1.96
C LYS A 79 -8.64 2.46 -1.99
N ILE A 80 -7.99 1.97 -3.05
CA ILE A 80 -7.59 0.56 -3.16
C ILE A 80 -6.53 0.23 -2.11
N ASN A 81 -5.48 1.05 -1.99
CA ASN A 81 -4.44 0.87 -0.98
C ASN A 81 -5.03 0.99 0.44
N GLU A 82 -5.92 1.96 0.66
CA GLU A 82 -6.63 2.11 1.94
C GLU A 82 -7.43 0.85 2.30
N LYS A 83 -8.19 0.28 1.35
CA LYS A 83 -8.95 -0.96 1.58
C LYS A 83 -8.04 -2.16 1.85
N PHE A 84 -6.92 -2.25 1.14
CA PHE A 84 -5.92 -3.27 1.42
C PHE A 84 -5.41 -3.13 2.87
N LEU A 85 -5.03 -1.92 3.32
CA LEU A 85 -4.58 -1.70 4.69
C LEU A 85 -5.67 -2.00 5.73
N ASP A 86 -6.93 -1.63 5.46
CA ASP A 86 -8.07 -1.98 6.30
C ASP A 86 -8.18 -3.51 6.48
N ILE A 87 -8.08 -4.28 5.39
CA ILE A 87 -8.15 -5.76 5.41
C ILE A 87 -7.00 -6.34 6.24
N GLN A 88 -5.77 -5.88 6.01
CA GLN A 88 -4.59 -6.42 6.69
C GLN A 88 -4.57 -6.10 8.18
N THR A 89 -4.88 -4.85 8.54
CA THR A 89 -4.90 -4.39 9.94
C THR A 89 -6.06 -4.99 10.75
N SER A 90 -7.23 -5.19 10.12
CA SER A 90 -8.39 -5.83 10.78
C SER A 90 -8.22 -7.34 10.97
N SER A 91 -7.40 -7.99 10.15
CA SER A 91 -7.07 -9.41 10.27
C SER A 91 -6.06 -9.73 11.38
N GLY A 92 -5.49 -8.70 12.02
CA GLY A 92 -4.47 -8.86 13.06
C GLY A 92 -3.13 -9.40 12.55
N ARG A 93 -2.86 -9.24 11.25
CA ARG A 93 -1.59 -9.68 10.63
C ARG A 93 -0.45 -8.78 11.09
N GLU A 94 0.74 -9.37 11.21
CA GLU A 94 1.97 -8.62 11.43
C GLU A 94 2.32 -7.79 10.18
N ILE A 95 2.75 -6.55 10.36
CA ILE A 95 3.05 -5.64 9.25
C ILE A 95 4.54 -5.31 9.29
N TYR A 96 5.26 -5.72 8.25
CA TYR A 96 6.67 -5.43 8.08
C TYR A 96 6.88 -4.43 6.94
N LEU A 97 7.93 -3.63 7.04
CA LEU A 97 8.34 -2.66 6.03
C LEU A 97 9.75 -3.01 5.57
N SER A 98 9.91 -3.15 4.26
CA SER A 98 11.20 -3.45 3.62
C SER A 98 12.20 -2.29 3.60
N HIS A 99 11.75 -1.08 3.94
CA HIS A 99 12.56 0.13 3.89
C HIS A 99 12.34 0.98 5.14
N ASN A 100 13.32 1.83 5.46
CA ASN A 100 13.21 2.78 6.56
C ASN A 100 12.04 3.76 6.32
N PRO A 101 10.99 3.76 7.15
CA PRO A 101 9.82 4.62 6.95
C PRO A 101 10.16 6.11 7.02
N GLU A 102 11.16 6.51 7.83
CA GLU A 102 11.56 7.92 7.95
C GLU A 102 12.05 8.49 6.62
N ASP A 103 12.64 7.65 5.76
CA ASP A 103 13.11 8.06 4.44
C ASP A 103 11.95 8.31 3.46
N TYR A 104 10.71 7.97 3.80
CA TYR A 104 9.56 8.07 2.88
C TYR A 104 8.39 8.89 3.41
N LEU A 105 8.34 9.15 4.71
CA LEU A 105 7.33 10.03 5.30
C LEU A 105 7.36 11.43 4.66
N GLY A 106 6.16 11.94 4.35
CA GLY A 106 5.96 13.26 3.76
C GLY A 106 6.37 13.41 2.29
N LYS A 107 6.73 12.33 1.58
CA LYS A 107 7.19 12.40 0.17
C LYS A 107 6.08 12.40 -0.88
N GLY A 108 4.81 12.35 -0.46
CA GLY A 108 3.64 12.48 -1.36
C GLY A 108 3.38 11.29 -2.29
N GLN A 109 4.14 10.20 -2.18
CA GLN A 109 3.95 8.96 -2.94
C GLN A 109 2.98 8.02 -2.19
N PHE A 110 2.44 7.01 -2.89
CA PHE A 110 1.55 6.00 -2.28
C PHE A 110 2.15 5.39 -1.02
N TYR A 111 3.41 4.95 -1.06
CA TYR A 111 4.08 4.41 0.13
C TYR A 111 4.14 5.40 1.31
N SER A 112 4.33 6.70 1.04
CA SER A 112 4.27 7.73 2.10
C SER A 112 2.88 7.83 2.73
N ARG A 113 1.82 7.64 1.94
CA ARG A 113 0.44 7.65 2.45
C ARG A 113 0.13 6.39 3.26
N GLU A 114 0.68 5.24 2.88
CA GLU A 114 0.56 3.97 3.65
C GLU A 114 1.22 4.11 5.02
N LEU A 115 2.42 4.69 5.08
CA LEU A 115 3.10 4.98 6.34
C LEU A 115 2.29 5.94 7.21
N GLN A 116 1.72 7.00 6.62
CA GLN A 116 0.88 7.94 7.35
C GLN A 116 -0.39 7.28 7.87
N TYR A 117 -1.05 6.45 7.06
CA TYR A 117 -2.23 5.68 7.47
C TYR A 117 -1.92 4.81 8.70
N LEU A 118 -0.78 4.11 8.72
CA LEU A 118 -0.38 3.28 9.85
C LEU A 118 -0.17 4.14 11.12
N LEU A 119 0.53 5.26 11.00
CA LEU A 119 0.72 6.21 12.11
C LEU A 119 -0.63 6.76 12.65
N ASP A 120 -1.53 7.16 11.75
CA ASP A 120 -2.85 7.67 12.11
C ASP A 120 -3.72 6.61 12.81
N ASN A 121 -3.46 5.33 12.52
CA ASN A 121 -4.08 4.19 13.19
C ASN A 121 -3.33 3.72 14.46
N GLY A 122 -2.34 4.48 14.92
CA GLY A 122 -1.64 4.26 16.19
C GLY A 122 -0.45 3.31 16.11
N TYR A 123 -0.04 2.88 14.92
CA TYR A 123 1.17 2.09 14.75
C TYR A 123 2.43 2.92 14.99
N LYS A 124 3.51 2.24 15.37
CA LYS A 124 4.88 2.77 15.49
C LYS A 124 5.80 1.83 14.75
N PHE A 125 6.92 2.33 14.25
CA PHE A 125 7.89 1.55 13.50
C PHE A 125 9.13 1.25 14.33
N VAL A 126 9.52 -0.02 14.39
CA VAL A 126 10.68 -0.51 15.13
C VAL A 126 11.65 -1.16 14.14
N ASP A 127 12.92 -0.78 14.18
CA ASP A 127 13.96 -1.42 13.37
C ASP A 127 14.34 -2.79 13.97
N GLU A 128 14.24 -3.84 13.16
CA GLU A 128 14.65 -5.21 13.48
C GLU A 128 15.79 -5.68 12.56
N GLY A 129 16.81 -4.84 12.39
CA GLY A 129 18.01 -5.19 11.64
C GLY A 129 17.87 -4.96 10.14
N GLY A 130 17.21 -3.87 9.75
CA GLY A 130 17.01 -3.45 8.36
C GLY A 130 15.64 -3.80 7.79
N ILE A 131 14.84 -4.58 8.50
CA ILE A 131 13.39 -4.73 8.28
C ILE A 131 12.69 -4.02 9.42
N TRP A 132 11.66 -3.24 9.12
CA TRP A 132 10.94 -2.46 10.13
C TRP A 132 9.63 -3.11 10.47
N TYR A 133 9.36 -3.31 11.75
CA TYR A 133 8.11 -3.87 12.24
C TYR A 133 7.15 -2.75 12.67
N ALA A 134 5.92 -2.78 12.16
CA ALA A 134 4.87 -1.86 12.57
C ALA A 134 4.06 -2.46 13.74
N VAL A 135 4.20 -1.86 14.92
CA VAL A 135 3.57 -2.31 16.17
C VAL A 135 2.49 -1.33 16.62
N ARG A 136 1.37 -1.87 17.11
CA ARG A 136 0.24 -1.09 17.65
C ARG A 136 -0.07 -1.48 19.09
#